data_AF-A0A1Z8Q9C2-F1
#
_entry.id   AF-A0A1Z8Q9C2-F1
#
_cell.length_a   1.000
_cell.length_b   1.000
_cell.length_c   1.000
_cell.angle_alpha   90.00
_cell.angle_beta   90.00
_cell.angle_gamma   90.00
#
_symmetry.space_group_name_H-M   'P 1'
#
loop_
_entity.id
_entity.type
_entity.pdbx_description
1 polymer ?
#
loop_
_entity_poly.entity_id
_entity_poly.type
_entity_poly.pdbx_seq_one_letter_code
_entity_poly.pdbx_strand_id
1 'polypeptide(L)'
;MQLNTFIGTFNVKKDIDPYTLRNRAFNEAQQIHSKESTRRGRDIAQIAEACMFGHASEIWMMKNGGYVDDTRKYKDLFHPDAPVEVEVKTVGYPAAVPLELKRCADRKQEAWRGFPDYVFMWIGNRKTGDYQHEGTYLWCHYEKKYKKNVSS
;
A
#
# COMPACT_ATOMS: atom_id res chain seq x y z
N MET A 1 -8.18 -13.27 -15.16
CA MET A 1 -8.92 -13.67 -13.94
C MET A 1 -9.26 -12.38 -13.20
N GLN A 2 -10.53 -12.14 -12.90
CA GLN A 2 -10.95 -10.95 -12.15
C GLN A 2 -10.87 -11.30 -10.67
N LEU A 3 -9.97 -10.65 -9.94
CA LEU A 3 -9.80 -10.87 -8.51
C LEU A 3 -10.92 -10.15 -7.75
N ASN A 4 -11.49 -10.80 -6.74
CA ASN A 4 -12.50 -10.18 -5.87
C ASN A 4 -11.95 -8.90 -5.25
N THR A 5 -12.65 -7.80 -5.45
CA THR A 5 -12.26 -6.50 -4.88
C THR A 5 -12.53 -6.50 -3.39
N PHE A 6 -11.48 -6.37 -2.59
CA PHE A 6 -11.59 -6.13 -1.16
C PHE A 6 -12.37 -4.83 -0.93
N ILE A 7 -13.35 -4.81 -0.03
CA ILE A 7 -14.05 -3.58 0.39
C ILE A 7 -13.98 -3.58 1.91
N GLY A 8 -13.48 -2.50 2.51
CA GLY A 8 -13.37 -2.44 3.95
C GLY A 8 -13.12 -1.03 4.48
N THR A 9 -13.58 -0.81 5.70
CA THR A 9 -13.20 0.31 6.56
C THR A 9 -12.64 -0.25 7.86
N PHE A 10 -11.70 0.47 8.47
CA PHE A 10 -11.18 0.12 9.80
C PHE A 10 -10.67 1.36 10.51
N ASN A 11 -10.50 1.27 11.83
CA ASN A 11 -9.80 2.26 12.63
C ASN A 11 -8.51 1.66 13.20
N VAL A 12 -7.36 2.23 12.84
CA VAL A 12 -6.03 1.72 13.21
C VAL A 12 -5.82 1.60 14.72
N LYS A 13 -6.51 2.41 15.54
CA LYS A 13 -6.37 2.38 17.00
C LYS A 13 -7.20 1.26 17.65
N LYS A 14 -8.23 0.78 16.96
CA LYS A 14 -9.17 -0.24 17.46
C LYS A 14 -8.88 -1.62 16.88
N ASP A 15 -8.54 -1.66 15.60
CA ASP A 15 -8.60 -2.88 14.81
C ASP A 15 -7.22 -3.52 14.54
N ILE A 16 -6.15 -2.73 14.73
CA ILE A 16 -4.76 -3.11 14.47
C ILE A 16 -3.97 -3.13 15.77
N ASP A 17 -3.20 -4.20 15.99
CA ASP A 17 -2.28 -4.28 17.12
C ASP A 17 -1.15 -3.24 16.99
N PRO A 18 -1.03 -2.28 17.92
CA PRO A 18 -0.04 -1.22 17.82
C PRO A 18 1.39 -1.72 17.93
N TYR A 19 1.64 -2.85 18.60
CA TYR A 19 3.00 -3.41 18.70
C TYR A 19 3.47 -3.94 17.34
N THR A 20 2.65 -4.78 16.69
CA THR A 20 2.90 -5.31 15.36
C THR A 20 3.12 -4.19 14.34
N LEU A 21 2.25 -3.18 14.33
CA LEU A 21 2.34 -2.05 13.41
C LEU A 21 3.64 -1.27 13.58
N ARG A 22 3.99 -0.92 14.82
CA ARG A 22 5.22 -0.17 15.13
C ARG A 22 6.46 -0.96 14.77
N ASN A 23 6.51 -2.25 15.12
CA ASN A 23 7.67 -3.09 14.86
C ASN A 23 7.91 -3.24 13.35
N ARG A 24 6.86 -3.53 12.57
CA ARG A 24 6.94 -3.61 11.10
C ARG A 24 7.43 -2.30 10.50
N ALA A 25 6.81 -1.17 10.90
CA ALA A 25 7.18 0.15 10.39
C ALA A 25 8.61 0.57 10.74
N PHE A 26 9.07 0.27 11.95
CA PHE A 26 10.42 0.62 12.37
C PHE A 26 11.48 -0.18 11.61
N ASN A 27 11.24 -1.47 11.38
CA ASN A 27 12.14 -2.32 10.59
C ASN A 27 12.29 -1.81 9.15
N GLU A 28 11.20 -1.39 8.51
CA GLU A 28 11.27 -0.80 7.17
C GLU A 28 11.95 0.59 7.21
N ALA A 29 11.64 1.40 8.23
CA ALA A 29 12.22 2.73 8.37
C ALA A 29 13.75 2.69 8.53
N GLN A 30 14.29 1.70 9.26
CA GLN A 30 15.73 1.48 9.34
C GLN A 30 16.35 1.22 7.96
N GLN A 31 15.70 0.38 7.14
CA GLN A 31 16.18 0.08 5.79
C GLN A 31 16.16 1.32 4.89
N ILE A 32 15.10 2.13 4.95
CA ILE A 32 14.98 3.37 4.16
C ILE A 32 15.97 4.43 4.66
N HIS A 33 16.14 4.57 5.97
CA HIS A 33 17.05 5.55 6.56
C HIS A 33 18.52 5.22 6.31
N SER A 34 18.86 3.92 6.15
CA SER A 34 20.24 3.48 5.91
C SER A 34 20.86 3.95 4.58
N LYS A 35 20.07 4.46 3.63
CA LYS A 35 20.55 4.92 2.32
C LYS A 35 20.08 6.35 2.04
N GLU A 36 21.02 7.23 1.68
CA GLU A 36 20.72 8.65 1.46
C GLU A 36 19.65 8.87 0.37
N SER A 37 19.75 8.14 -0.73
CA SER A 37 18.83 8.24 -1.87
C SER A 37 17.37 7.91 -1.52
N THR A 38 17.16 7.04 -0.52
CA THR A 38 15.82 6.70 -0.02
C THR A 38 15.43 7.56 1.17
N ARG A 39 16.39 7.97 2.02
CA ARG A 39 16.18 8.86 3.17
C ARG A 39 15.63 10.23 2.73
N ARG A 40 16.23 10.85 1.72
CA ARG A 40 15.84 12.16 1.17
C ARG A 40 15.74 13.24 2.27
N GLY A 41 16.72 13.29 3.16
CA GLY A 41 16.76 14.26 4.27
C GLY A 41 15.76 14.04 5.41
N ARG A 42 14.96 12.97 5.39
CA ARG A 42 14.03 12.63 6.49
C ARG A 42 14.74 11.92 7.61
N ASP A 43 14.37 12.23 8.85
CA ASP A 43 14.83 11.45 10.00
C ASP A 43 14.09 10.10 10.09
N ILE A 44 14.60 9.21 10.95
CA ILE A 44 14.03 7.87 11.11
C ILE A 44 12.60 7.90 11.66
N ALA A 45 12.23 8.88 12.48
CA ALA A 45 10.91 8.98 13.08
C ALA A 45 9.87 9.38 12.03
N GLN A 46 10.20 10.34 11.16
CA GLN A 46 9.37 10.74 10.03
C GLN A 46 9.16 9.59 9.04
N ILE A 47 10.20 8.80 8.79
CA ILE A 47 10.09 7.61 7.93
C ILE A 47 9.22 6.56 8.61
N ALA A 48 9.43 6.28 9.89
CA ALA A 48 8.62 5.32 10.64
C ALA A 48 7.15 5.72 10.69
N GLU A 49 6.83 7.00 10.86
CA GLU A 49 5.44 7.50 10.82
C GLU A 49 4.81 7.33 9.42
N ALA A 50 5.59 7.52 8.36
CA ALA A 50 5.13 7.26 7.00
C ALA A 50 4.88 5.77 6.76
N CYS A 51 5.80 4.90 7.18
CA CYS A 51 5.64 3.45 7.11
C CYS A 51 4.44 2.97 7.92
N MET A 52 4.24 3.47 9.15
CA MET A 52 3.05 3.14 9.96
C MET A 52 1.75 3.48 9.25
N PHE A 53 1.70 4.60 8.53
CA PHE A 53 0.51 5.02 7.81
C PHE A 53 0.20 4.08 6.62
N GLY A 54 1.22 3.59 5.91
CA GLY A 54 1.05 2.60 4.85
C GLY A 54 0.69 1.21 5.39
N HIS A 55 1.52 0.70 6.30
CA HIS A 55 1.41 -0.65 6.86
C HIS A 55 0.08 -0.94 7.56
N ALA A 56 -0.62 0.08 8.07
CA ALA A 56 -1.94 -0.10 8.66
C ALA A 56 -2.91 -0.81 7.69
N SER A 57 -2.90 -0.41 6.41
CA SER A 57 -3.74 -1.01 5.37
C SER A 57 -3.31 -2.43 5.02
N GLU A 58 -2.00 -2.69 4.94
CA GLU A 58 -1.47 -4.04 4.67
C GLU A 58 -1.85 -5.03 5.78
N ILE A 59 -1.63 -4.66 7.04
CA ILE A 59 -1.95 -5.50 8.19
C ILE A 59 -3.45 -5.79 8.24
N TRP A 60 -4.30 -4.80 7.93
CA TRP A 60 -5.74 -5.00 7.84
C TRP A 60 -6.11 -6.03 6.77
N MET A 61 -5.52 -5.90 5.57
CA MET A 61 -5.74 -6.82 4.44
C MET A 61 -5.26 -8.23 4.74
N MET A 62 -4.12 -8.40 5.42
CA MET A 62 -3.65 -9.72 5.86
C MET A 62 -4.62 -10.34 6.87
N LYS A 63 -5.02 -9.59 7.89
CA LYS A 63 -5.87 -10.07 8.99
C LYS A 63 -7.30 -10.43 8.54
N ASN A 64 -7.89 -9.66 7.64
CA ASN A 64 -9.31 -9.77 7.30
C ASN A 64 -9.60 -10.17 5.86
N GLY A 65 -8.62 -10.04 4.96
CA GLY A 65 -8.75 -10.37 3.55
C GLY A 65 -7.97 -11.61 3.11
N GLY A 66 -7.24 -12.26 4.01
CA GLY A 66 -6.44 -13.45 3.71
C GLY A 66 -5.19 -13.17 2.87
N TYR A 67 -4.82 -11.91 2.65
CA TYR A 67 -3.61 -11.54 1.93
C TYR A 67 -2.37 -12.04 2.68
N VAL A 68 -1.32 -12.37 1.93
CA VAL A 68 -0.09 -12.94 2.48
C VAL A 68 1.04 -11.91 2.34
N ASP A 69 1.85 -11.77 3.39
CA ASP A 69 3.01 -10.88 3.38
C ASP A 69 4.02 -11.31 2.30
N ASP A 70 4.50 -10.35 1.50
CA ASP A 70 5.58 -10.61 0.55
C ASP A 70 6.93 -10.26 1.20
N THR A 71 7.66 -11.28 1.62
CA THR A 71 8.95 -11.10 2.33
C THR A 71 10.07 -10.58 1.42
N ARG A 72 9.83 -10.42 0.12
CA ARG A 72 10.82 -9.82 -0.79
C ARG A 72 10.95 -8.33 -0.54
N LYS A 73 12.13 -7.81 -0.81
CA LYS A 73 12.45 -6.40 -0.50
C LYS A 73 11.60 -5.43 -1.32
N TYR A 74 10.98 -4.47 -0.64
CA TYR A 74 10.15 -3.41 -1.24
C TYR A 74 8.88 -3.90 -1.94
N LYS A 75 8.37 -5.05 -1.51
CA LYS A 75 7.10 -5.62 -1.97
C LYS A 75 6.09 -5.59 -0.84
N ASP A 76 4.81 -5.49 -1.21
CA ASP A 76 3.73 -5.35 -0.24
C ASP A 76 3.12 -6.74 0.04
N LEU A 77 2.09 -7.16 -0.70
CA LEU A 77 1.34 -8.39 -0.42
C LEU A 77 1.15 -9.29 -1.65
N PHE A 78 0.82 -10.55 -1.40
CA PHE A 78 0.23 -11.46 -2.37
C PHE A 78 -1.28 -11.58 -2.17
N HIS A 79 -2.01 -11.69 -3.27
CA HIS A 79 -3.44 -12.00 -3.26
C HIS A 79 -3.71 -13.39 -2.65
N PRO A 80 -4.79 -13.59 -1.86
CA PRO A 80 -5.10 -14.88 -1.25
C PRO A 80 -5.35 -16.01 -2.27
N ASP A 81 -6.11 -15.72 -3.32
CA ASP A 81 -6.63 -16.75 -4.23
C ASP A 81 -5.72 -17.05 -5.44
N ALA A 82 -4.62 -16.29 -5.60
CA ALA A 82 -3.72 -16.42 -6.73
C ALA A 82 -2.32 -15.92 -6.37
N PRO A 83 -1.25 -16.49 -6.94
CA PRO A 83 0.14 -16.05 -6.71
C PRO A 83 0.43 -14.73 -7.45
N VAL A 84 -0.39 -13.71 -7.19
CA VAL A 84 -0.36 -12.40 -7.82
C VAL A 84 0.10 -11.38 -6.78
N GLU A 85 1.19 -10.68 -7.09
CA GLU A 85 1.66 -9.53 -6.32
C GLU A 85 0.63 -8.40 -6.40
N VAL A 86 0.42 -7.71 -5.28
CA VAL A 86 -0.38 -6.50 -5.21
C VAL A 86 0.43 -5.39 -4.55
N GLU A 87 0.27 -4.17 -5.03
CA GLU A 87 0.79 -2.97 -4.37
C GLU A 87 -0.31 -2.38 -3.49
N VAL A 88 0.00 -2.00 -2.26
CA VAL A 88 -0.90 -1.30 -1.36
C VAL A 88 -0.43 0.15 -1.22
N LYS A 89 -1.36 1.09 -1.35
CA LYS A 89 -1.08 2.52 -1.20
C LYS A 89 -2.12 3.16 -0.31
N THR A 90 -1.64 3.98 0.62
CA THR A 90 -2.50 4.80 1.47
C THR A 90 -2.19 6.28 1.24
N VAL A 91 -3.23 7.07 0.97
CA VAL A 91 -3.17 8.53 0.88
C VAL A 91 -3.99 9.19 1.98
N GLY A 92 -3.70 10.45 2.29
CA GLY A 92 -4.38 11.18 3.38
C GLY A 92 -5.76 11.72 3.05
N TYR A 93 -6.12 11.81 1.76
CA TYR A 93 -7.37 12.41 1.29
C TYR A 93 -7.68 12.00 -0.16
N PRO A 94 -8.96 12.01 -0.59
CA PRO A 94 -9.37 11.51 -1.91
C PRO A 94 -8.67 12.21 -3.09
N ALA A 95 -8.49 13.53 -3.04
CA ALA A 95 -7.88 14.29 -4.14
C ALA A 95 -6.40 13.92 -4.40
N ALA A 96 -5.73 13.21 -3.48
CA ALA A 96 -4.36 12.73 -3.68
C ALA A 96 -4.29 11.44 -4.53
N VAL A 97 -5.41 10.71 -4.67
CA VAL A 97 -5.46 9.41 -5.38
C VAL A 97 -4.95 9.52 -6.82
N PRO A 98 -5.39 10.49 -7.66
CA PRO A 98 -4.90 10.58 -9.04
C PRO A 98 -3.39 10.78 -9.14
N LEU A 99 -2.81 11.57 -8.22
CA LEU A 99 -1.37 11.80 -8.18
C LEU A 99 -0.60 10.53 -7.80
N GLU A 100 -1.07 9.78 -6.81
CA GLU A 100 -0.40 8.54 -6.39
C GLU A 100 -0.53 7.44 -7.46
N LEU A 101 -1.67 7.35 -8.16
CA LEU A 101 -1.83 6.45 -9.30
C LEU A 101 -0.89 6.82 -10.46
N LYS A 102 -0.66 8.11 -10.72
CA LYS A 102 0.33 8.55 -11.70
C LYS A 102 1.73 8.08 -11.31
N ARG A 103 2.12 8.24 -10.04
CA ARG A 103 3.42 7.74 -9.53
C ARG A 103 3.54 6.22 -9.64
N CYS A 104 2.47 5.48 -9.38
CA CYS A 104 2.45 4.04 -9.59
C CYS A 104 2.62 3.70 -11.07
N ALA A 105 1.98 4.44 -11.98
CA ALA A 105 2.13 4.24 -13.42
C ALA A 105 3.56 4.54 -13.91
N ASP A 106 4.21 5.58 -13.36
CA ASP A 106 5.61 5.88 -13.65
C ASP A 106 6.51 4.72 -13.19
N ARG A 107 6.32 4.23 -11.95
CA ARG A 107 7.03 3.06 -11.40
C ARG A 107 6.76 1.78 -12.17
N LYS A 108 5.55 1.59 -12.72
CA LYS A 108 5.19 0.42 -13.53
C LYS A 108 5.94 0.35 -14.85
N GLN A 109 6.31 1.51 -15.40
CA GLN A 109 7.07 1.59 -16.63
C GLN A 109 8.58 1.36 -16.41
N GLU A 110 9.06 1.41 -15.18
CA GLU A 110 10.42 1.01 -14.81
C GLU A 110 10.54 -0.53 -14.82
N ALA A 111 10.88 -1.12 -15.98
CA ALA A 111 10.91 -2.58 -16.17
C ALA A 111 11.70 -3.34 -15.09
N TRP A 112 12.79 -2.77 -14.58
CA TRP A 112 13.64 -3.38 -13.55
C TRP A 112 12.97 -3.51 -12.17
N ARG A 113 11.91 -2.72 -11.91
CA ARG A 113 11.24 -2.66 -10.62
C ARG A 113 10.23 -3.80 -10.44
N GLY A 114 9.75 -4.38 -11.53
CA GLY A 114 8.73 -5.43 -11.52
C GLY A 114 7.47 -5.01 -10.74
N PHE A 115 7.00 -3.77 -10.94
CA PHE A 115 5.87 -3.23 -10.17
C PHE A 115 4.57 -4.02 -10.48
N PRO A 116 3.69 -4.29 -9.49
CA PRO A 116 2.48 -5.10 -9.67
C PRO A 116 1.47 -4.58 -10.71
N ASP A 117 0.54 -5.40 -11.19
CA ASP A 117 -0.60 -4.94 -12.03
C ASP A 117 -1.80 -4.47 -11.20
N TYR A 118 -1.87 -4.86 -9.93
CA TYR A 118 -2.93 -4.49 -9.00
C TYR A 118 -2.42 -3.47 -8.00
N VAL A 119 -3.15 -2.37 -7.84
CA VAL A 119 -2.93 -1.36 -6.79
C VAL A 119 -4.19 -1.25 -5.93
N PHE A 120 -4.07 -1.53 -4.63
CA PHE A 120 -5.12 -1.31 -3.64
C PHE A 120 -4.93 0.07 -3.03
N MET A 121 -5.86 0.97 -3.27
CA MET A 121 -5.80 2.34 -2.79
C MET A 121 -6.68 2.51 -1.55
N TRP A 122 -6.08 3.11 -0.53
CA TRP A 122 -6.71 3.40 0.75
C TRP A 122 -6.66 4.91 1.04
N ILE A 123 -7.69 5.43 1.69
CA ILE A 123 -7.71 6.78 2.24
C ILE A 123 -7.66 6.65 3.75
N GLY A 124 -6.59 7.16 4.37
CA GLY A 124 -6.37 7.13 5.82
C GLY A 124 -6.42 8.54 6.43
N ASN A 125 -7.12 8.69 7.54
CA ASN A 125 -7.15 9.93 8.32
C ASN A 125 -6.21 9.80 9.54
N ARG A 126 -5.07 10.50 9.51
CA ARG A 126 -4.08 10.47 10.59
C ARG A 126 -4.61 10.97 11.94
N LYS A 127 -5.64 11.84 11.95
CA LYS A 127 -6.20 12.41 13.19
C LYS A 127 -7.11 11.40 13.88
N THR A 128 -8.09 10.87 13.15
CA THR A 128 -9.09 9.95 13.71
C THR A 128 -8.56 8.51 13.79
N GLY A 129 -7.67 8.15 12.87
CA GLY A 129 -7.19 6.79 12.68
C GLY A 129 -8.10 5.96 11.76
N ASP A 130 -9.11 6.55 11.13
CA ASP A 130 -10.02 5.85 10.23
C ASP A 130 -9.40 5.67 8.84
N TYR A 131 -9.64 4.50 8.26
CA TYR A 131 -9.19 4.11 6.93
C TYR A 131 -10.38 3.57 6.15
N GLN A 132 -10.41 3.91 4.86
CA GLN A 132 -11.40 3.41 3.92
C GLN A 132 -10.70 2.91 2.66
N HIS A 133 -11.05 1.71 2.21
CA HIS A 133 -10.63 1.24 0.91
C HIS A 133 -11.30 2.08 -0.16
N GLU A 134 -10.51 2.81 -0.93
CA GLU A 134 -10.99 3.69 -1.98
C GLU A 134 -11.28 2.89 -3.25
N GLY A 135 -10.42 1.93 -3.58
CA GLY A 135 -10.63 1.07 -4.73
C GLY A 135 -9.41 0.23 -5.09
N THR A 136 -9.68 -0.83 -5.84
CA THR A 136 -8.65 -1.62 -6.51
C THR A 136 -8.47 -1.11 -7.93
N TYR A 137 -7.24 -0.95 -8.37
CA TYR A 137 -6.91 -0.47 -9.70
C TYR A 137 -6.09 -1.50 -10.44
N LEU A 138 -6.46 -1.73 -11.69
CA LEU A 138 -5.77 -2.65 -12.60
C LEU A 138 -4.99 -1.85 -13.65
N TRP A 139 -3.76 -2.29 -13.91
CA TRP A 139 -2.94 -1.73 -14.97
C TRP A 139 -3.57 -1.99 -16.35
N CYS A 140 -3.82 -0.91 -17.10
CA CYS A 140 -4.23 -0.98 -18.49
C CYS A 140 -3.00 -0.89 -19.39
N HIS A 141 -2.59 -2.02 -19.98
CA HIS A 141 -1.40 -2.10 -20.84
C HIS A 141 -1.47 -1.16 -22.06
N TYR A 142 -2.67 -0.99 -22.65
CA TYR A 142 -2.85 -0.12 -23.81
C TYR A 142 -2.68 1.36 -23.47
N GLU A 143 -3.33 1.81 -22.39
CA GLU A 143 -3.33 3.23 -22.01
C GLU A 143 -2.18 3.61 -21.06
N LYS A 144 -1.36 2.64 -20.66
CA LYS A 144 -0.25 2.78 -19.72
C LYS A 144 -0.66 3.54 -18.45
N LYS A 145 -1.82 3.18 -17.88
CA LYS A 145 -2.33 3.77 -16.65
C LYS A 145 -3.14 2.78 -15.83
N TYR A 146 -3.23 3.04 -14.53
CA TYR A 146 -4.12 2.31 -13.64
C TYR A 146 -5.57 2.78 -13.81
N LYS A 147 -6.49 1.84 -13.98
CA LYS A 147 -7.93 2.07 -14.06
C LYS A 147 -8.63 1.42 -12.88
N LYS A 148 -9.59 2.14 -12.30
CA LYS A 148 -10.38 1.60 -11.20
C LYS A 148 -11.12 0.36 -11.67
N ASN A 149 -10.87 -0.76 -11.02
CA ASN A 149 -11.57 -2.01 -11.24
C ASN A 149 -12.91 -1.92 -10.50
N VAL A 150 -13.93 -1.42 -11.20
CA VAL A 150 -15.32 -1.51 -10.75
C VAL A 150 -15.80 -2.93 -11.07
N SER A 151 -15.55 -3.86 -10.14
CA SER A 151 -16.24 -5.12 -10.14
C SER A 151 -17.68 -4.83 -9.70
N SER A 152 -18.59 -4.81 -10.67
CA SER A 152 -20.05 -4.84 -10.47
C SER A 152 -20.52 -6.21 -9.98
#